data_AF-H1YI93-F1
#
_entry.id   AF-H1YI93-F1
#
_cell.length_a   1.000
_cell.length_b   1.000
_cell.length_c   1.000
_cell.angle_alpha   90.00
_cell.angle_beta   90.00
_cell.angle_gamma   90.00
#
_symmetry.space_group_name_H-M   'P 1'
#
loop_
_entity.id
_entity.type
_entity.pdbx_description
1 polymer ?
#
loop_
_entity_poly.entity_id
_entity_poly.type
_entity_poly.pdbx_seq_one_letter_code
_entity_poly.pdbx_strand_id
1 'polypeptide(L)'
;MPETDNHCYVNGVDTCNKAEVKIVINLGDEKQTVSSFGASDCWTTKFVGKWANSTKKNLIADYLFSMDNDANGNPKGIGLSLWRFNIGAGSFEQGTASGIPDEYRREECFLNADGTYDWTKQAGQQWFLAAAKSRGVQNFLGFSVSPPVQYTVNNKAFGLANSQLNLKSDKQGAFADFLVAVAKHFQSTGTPFNFISPFNEPQWNWGENPSQEGTGATNNDIAQFVRILGPKIQSAGVSAKIALGEANQWNSLDANNSDNRGDQINQFFNPASSNYIGNVSALEHLLSAHSYFTTCPGSDLVNYRQNVANKRNSIAPSLQLWQSEFGILGDICGQANGYPRNLSIDYGLYVAKVVHNDLTVANVSSWQWWLAVDTYNYSDGLVYITDPAGGYDLNAMKSDGIVSDSKQLWCLGNYSRFIRPGMIRVGAAISDITDAVVAAGSQMVSAYKNPATKQFVIVIINTSGNEKKYTLDTNAIKLANANIDVFTTSASRNLQKSTVTTNKLTLEGRSVTTLTGTYQ
;
A
#
# COMPACT_ATOMS: atom_id res chain seq x y z
N MET A 1 6.96 35.07 -57.37
CA MET A 1 6.15 34.52 -56.26
C MET A 1 7.13 34.15 -55.17
N PRO A 2 7.02 34.66 -53.94
CA PRO A 2 7.95 34.28 -52.89
C PRO A 2 7.68 32.81 -52.52
N GLU A 3 8.75 32.03 -52.39
CA GLU A 3 8.72 30.68 -51.82
C GLU A 3 8.06 30.74 -50.45
N THR A 4 6.97 30.00 -50.29
CA THR A 4 6.37 29.76 -48.98
C THR A 4 7.37 28.95 -48.17
N ASP A 5 8.05 29.63 -47.25
CA ASP A 5 8.93 29.04 -46.26
C ASP A 5 8.11 28.03 -45.45
N ASN A 6 8.31 26.74 -45.75
CA ASN A 6 7.51 25.65 -45.19
C ASN A 6 8.03 25.35 -43.78
N HIS A 7 7.69 26.22 -42.82
CA HIS A 7 8.07 26.16 -41.40
C HIS A 7 7.73 24.84 -40.69
N CYS A 8 7.05 23.93 -41.38
CA CYS A 8 6.65 22.63 -40.90
C CYS A 8 7.74 21.56 -40.96
N TYR A 9 8.77 21.68 -41.80
CA TYR A 9 9.82 20.66 -41.89
C TYR A 9 11.11 21.14 -41.23
N VAL A 10 11.47 20.54 -40.09
CA VAL A 10 12.74 20.79 -39.39
C VAL A 10 13.58 19.53 -39.46
N ASN A 11 14.76 19.60 -40.08
CA ASN A 11 15.67 18.45 -40.28
C ASN A 11 15.02 17.22 -40.94
N GLY A 12 14.13 17.45 -41.91
CA GLY A 12 13.44 16.37 -42.64
C GLY A 12 12.28 15.71 -41.86
N VAL A 13 11.93 16.25 -40.69
CA VAL A 13 10.78 15.80 -39.89
C VAL A 13 9.64 16.81 -40.05
N ASP A 14 8.46 16.33 -40.44
CA ASP A 14 7.23 17.13 -40.44
C ASP A 14 6.81 17.41 -38.98
N THR A 15 7.17 18.59 -38.49
CA THR A 15 6.84 19.09 -37.16
C THR A 15 5.40 19.60 -37.05
N CYS A 16 4.72 19.87 -38.17
CA CYS A 16 3.33 20.30 -38.19
C CYS A 16 2.34 19.12 -38.21
N ASN A 17 2.79 17.95 -38.66
CA ASN A 17 1.96 16.76 -38.79
C ASN A 17 2.39 15.67 -37.79
N LYS A 18 2.35 15.99 -36.48
CA LYS A 18 2.50 14.96 -35.44
C LYS A 18 1.28 14.06 -35.43
N ALA A 19 1.51 12.75 -35.59
CA ALA A 19 0.47 11.75 -35.38
C ALA A 19 -0.17 11.95 -33.99
N GLU A 20 -1.49 11.84 -33.93
CA GLU A 20 -2.23 11.92 -32.69
C GLU A 20 -1.78 10.80 -31.74
N VAL A 21 -1.42 11.16 -30.50
CA VAL A 21 -0.99 10.20 -29.49
C VAL A 21 -2.21 9.43 -28.99
N LYS A 22 -2.13 8.09 -29.02
CA LYS A 22 -3.24 7.20 -28.66
C LYS A 22 -2.99 6.51 -27.33
N ILE A 23 -4.05 6.31 -26.57
CA ILE A 23 -4.09 5.35 -25.48
C ILE A 23 -4.66 4.05 -26.06
N VAL A 24 -3.85 2.99 -26.05
CA VAL A 24 -4.21 1.68 -26.60
C VAL A 24 -4.44 0.71 -25.46
N ILE A 25 -5.62 0.09 -25.41
CA ILE A 25 -5.95 -0.92 -24.41
C ILE A 25 -6.25 -2.25 -25.09
N ASN A 26 -5.70 -3.33 -24.56
CA ASN A 26 -5.95 -4.69 -25.02
C ASN A 26 -6.63 -5.51 -23.92
N LEU A 27 -7.95 -5.63 -23.97
CA LEU A 27 -8.73 -6.40 -22.98
C LEU A 27 -8.38 -7.90 -22.96
N GLY A 28 -7.81 -8.45 -24.05
CA GLY A 28 -7.42 -9.85 -24.13
C GLY A 28 -6.07 -10.16 -23.47
N ASP A 29 -5.23 -9.15 -23.26
CA ASP A 29 -3.93 -9.29 -22.60
C ASP A 29 -4.07 -9.19 -21.07
N GLU A 30 -4.67 -10.21 -20.46
CA GLU A 30 -4.88 -10.30 -19.01
C GLU A 30 -3.57 -10.52 -18.25
N LYS A 31 -3.44 -9.83 -17.10
CA LYS A 31 -2.29 -9.90 -16.19
C LYS A 31 -2.75 -10.41 -14.82
N GLN A 32 -2.35 -9.78 -13.72
CA GLN A 32 -2.77 -10.17 -12.38
C GLN A 32 -4.20 -9.72 -12.06
N THR A 33 -4.88 -10.51 -11.23
CA THR A 33 -6.10 -10.11 -10.52
C THR A 33 -5.73 -9.23 -9.32
N VAL A 34 -6.37 -8.08 -9.21
CA VAL A 34 -6.18 -7.16 -8.09
C VAL A 34 -6.97 -7.69 -6.88
N SER A 35 -6.26 -7.89 -5.78
CA SER A 35 -6.79 -8.31 -4.49
C SER A 35 -7.29 -7.13 -3.69
N SER A 36 -6.47 -6.08 -3.52
CA SER A 36 -6.82 -4.95 -2.65
C SER A 36 -5.93 -3.71 -2.76
N PHE A 37 -6.43 -2.61 -2.21
CA PHE A 37 -5.66 -1.44 -1.83
C PHE A 37 -5.88 -1.15 -0.35
N GLY A 38 -4.82 -0.89 0.42
CA GLY A 38 -4.93 -0.71 1.87
C GLY A 38 -4.08 0.39 2.46
N ALA A 39 -4.19 0.55 3.78
CA ALA A 39 -3.37 1.42 4.63
C ALA A 39 -3.32 0.85 6.05
N SER A 40 -2.36 1.32 6.85
CA SER A 40 -2.16 0.88 8.24
C SER A 40 -2.81 1.80 9.26
N ASP A 41 -3.31 1.20 10.32
CA ASP A 41 -3.82 1.89 11.50
C ASP A 41 -2.72 2.38 12.45
N CYS A 42 -1.46 1.99 12.18
CA CYS A 42 -0.29 2.55 12.82
C CYS A 42 -0.31 4.08 12.73
N TRP A 43 0.15 4.81 13.73
CA TRP A 43 -0.01 4.46 15.15
C TRP A 43 -1.08 5.33 15.82
N THR A 44 -1.53 6.35 15.10
CA THR A 44 -2.39 7.44 15.55
C THR A 44 -3.81 6.98 15.88
N THR A 45 -4.30 5.94 15.20
CA THR A 45 -5.71 5.55 15.27
C THR A 45 -6.15 5.05 16.65
N LYS A 46 -5.21 4.56 17.49
CA LYS A 46 -5.50 4.17 18.88
C LYS A 46 -6.04 5.31 19.72
N PHE A 47 -5.62 6.55 19.44
CA PHE A 47 -6.13 7.76 20.07
C PHE A 47 -7.36 8.29 19.34
N VAL A 48 -7.28 8.44 18.01
CA VAL A 48 -8.36 9.01 17.19
C VAL A 48 -9.67 8.25 17.31
N GLY A 49 -9.63 6.91 17.34
CA GLY A 49 -10.84 6.10 17.49
C GLY A 49 -11.57 6.34 18.82
N LYS A 50 -10.84 6.81 19.85
CA LYS A 50 -11.36 7.15 21.18
C LYS A 50 -11.84 8.61 21.28
N TRP A 51 -11.70 9.44 20.24
CA TRP A 51 -12.20 10.82 20.27
C TRP A 51 -13.71 10.88 20.55
N ALA A 52 -14.11 11.88 21.36
CA ALA A 52 -15.51 12.15 21.68
C ALA A 52 -16.28 12.74 20.48
N ASN A 53 -15.61 13.54 19.64
CA ASN A 53 -16.21 14.12 18.45
C ASN A 53 -16.38 13.05 17.35
N SER A 54 -17.56 12.44 17.30
CA SER A 54 -17.88 11.41 16.31
C SER A 54 -17.83 11.93 14.88
N THR A 55 -18.16 13.20 14.63
CA THR A 55 -18.14 13.80 13.29
C THR A 55 -16.72 13.80 12.72
N LYS A 56 -15.72 14.22 13.51
CA LYS A 56 -14.33 14.27 13.07
C LYS A 56 -13.73 12.89 12.79
N LYS A 57 -13.92 11.92 13.68
CA LYS A 57 -13.41 10.56 13.43
C LYS A 57 -14.15 9.84 12.29
N ASN A 58 -15.44 10.12 12.08
CA ASN A 58 -16.15 9.62 10.90
C ASN A 58 -15.66 10.27 9.60
N LEU A 59 -15.29 11.54 9.60
CA LEU A 59 -14.70 12.19 8.42
C LEU A 59 -13.42 11.48 7.98
N ILE A 60 -12.55 11.08 8.92
CA ILE A 60 -11.35 10.30 8.63
C ILE A 60 -11.72 8.93 8.03
N ALA A 61 -12.67 8.24 8.66
CA ALA A 61 -13.15 6.95 8.15
C ALA A 61 -13.82 7.09 6.76
N ASP A 62 -14.48 8.20 6.47
CA ASP A 62 -15.09 8.48 5.17
C ASP A 62 -14.00 8.71 4.12
N TYR A 63 -12.99 9.53 4.41
CA TYR A 63 -11.85 9.73 3.50
C TYR A 63 -11.16 8.40 3.14
N LEU A 64 -10.98 7.51 4.11
CA LEU A 64 -10.29 6.24 3.90
C LEU A 64 -11.16 5.18 3.22
N PHE A 65 -12.42 5.03 3.63
CA PHE A 65 -13.20 3.83 3.29
C PHE A 65 -14.47 4.09 2.48
N SER A 66 -14.96 5.33 2.42
CA SER A 66 -16.25 5.61 1.78
C SER A 66 -16.21 5.33 0.28
N MET A 67 -17.27 4.68 -0.21
CA MET A 67 -17.60 4.51 -1.62
C MET A 67 -18.72 5.46 -2.07
N ASP A 68 -19.13 6.40 -1.21
CA ASP A 68 -20.15 7.40 -1.52
C ASP A 68 -19.58 8.53 -2.36
N ASN A 69 -20.49 9.26 -3.01
CA ASN A 69 -20.17 10.50 -3.72
C ASN A 69 -20.87 11.69 -3.06
N ASP A 70 -20.33 12.88 -3.25
CA ASP A 70 -20.99 14.14 -2.91
C ASP A 70 -22.10 14.48 -3.94
N ALA A 71 -22.77 15.62 -3.75
CA ALA A 71 -23.86 16.07 -4.61
C ALA A 71 -23.43 16.36 -6.07
N ASN A 72 -22.14 16.61 -6.31
CA ASN A 72 -21.56 16.84 -7.63
C ASN A 72 -21.02 15.53 -8.25
N GLY A 73 -21.14 14.41 -7.55
CA GLY A 73 -20.64 13.11 -8.00
C GLY A 73 -19.16 12.87 -7.72
N ASN A 74 -18.48 13.74 -6.95
CA ASN A 74 -17.10 13.52 -6.55
C ASN A 74 -17.04 12.46 -5.43
N PRO A 75 -16.09 11.52 -5.45
CA PRO A 75 -15.89 10.59 -4.34
C PRO A 75 -15.66 11.31 -3.00
N LYS A 76 -16.38 10.89 -1.94
CA LYS A 76 -16.12 11.39 -0.57
C LYS A 76 -14.85 10.81 0.05
N GLY A 77 -14.38 9.69 -0.48
CA GLY A 77 -13.19 9.00 -0.01
C GLY A 77 -12.58 8.11 -1.08
N ILE A 78 -11.48 7.47 -0.70
CA ILE A 78 -10.68 6.64 -1.61
C ILE A 78 -11.14 5.19 -1.64
N GLY A 79 -12.04 4.80 -0.74
CA GLY A 79 -12.63 3.47 -0.73
C GLY A 79 -11.59 2.35 -0.61
N LEU A 80 -10.68 2.39 0.37
CA LEU A 80 -9.75 1.29 0.60
C LEU A 80 -10.51 -0.05 0.67
N SER A 81 -9.85 -1.12 0.21
CA SER A 81 -10.42 -2.48 0.18
C SER A 81 -9.68 -3.46 1.09
N LEU A 82 -8.59 -3.00 1.73
CA LEU A 82 -7.88 -3.67 2.81
C LEU A 82 -7.60 -2.68 3.95
N TRP A 83 -7.71 -3.15 5.20
CA TRP A 83 -7.27 -2.41 6.38
C TRP A 83 -6.26 -3.23 7.18
N ARG A 84 -5.07 -2.66 7.46
CA ARG A 84 -4.04 -3.31 8.28
C ARG A 84 -4.21 -2.87 9.74
N PHE A 85 -4.43 -3.83 10.62
CA PHE A 85 -4.54 -3.66 12.07
C PHE A 85 -3.22 -4.08 12.74
N ASN A 86 -2.54 -3.14 13.40
CA ASN A 86 -1.32 -3.42 14.14
C ASN A 86 -1.63 -4.12 15.48
N ILE A 87 -1.24 -5.38 15.61
CA ILE A 87 -1.35 -6.18 16.83
C ILE A 87 -0.16 -5.83 17.73
N GLY A 88 -0.42 -5.06 18.79
CA GLY A 88 0.64 -4.47 19.62
C GLY A 88 1.36 -5.47 20.52
N ALA A 89 2.64 -5.17 20.78
CA ALA A 89 3.52 -6.03 21.56
C ALA A 89 3.56 -5.70 23.07
N GLY A 90 2.99 -4.56 23.48
CA GLY A 90 2.86 -4.19 24.90
C GLY A 90 3.88 -3.16 25.38
N SER A 91 4.45 -2.38 24.46
CA SER A 91 5.31 -1.25 24.84
C SER A 91 4.52 -0.11 25.50
N PHE A 92 3.21 0.00 25.26
CA PHE A 92 2.38 1.04 25.87
C PHE A 92 2.26 0.85 27.39
N GLU A 93 2.03 -0.39 27.84
CA GLU A 93 1.97 -0.76 29.25
C GLU A 93 3.31 -0.54 29.97
N GLN A 94 4.43 -0.65 29.25
CA GLN A 94 5.76 -0.34 29.80
C GLN A 94 6.01 1.17 29.93
N GLY A 95 5.21 2.04 29.30
CA GLY A 95 5.36 3.49 29.38
C GLY A 95 6.77 3.95 29.00
N THR A 96 7.36 4.83 29.82
CA THR A 96 8.76 5.29 29.61
C THR A 96 9.78 4.16 29.72
N ALA A 97 9.51 3.13 30.54
CA ALA A 97 10.37 1.97 30.66
C ALA A 97 10.42 1.13 29.39
N SER A 98 9.52 1.34 28.41
CA SER A 98 9.60 0.69 27.10
C SER A 98 10.88 1.02 26.34
N GLY A 99 11.52 2.16 26.64
CA GLY A 99 12.65 2.69 25.86
C GLY A 99 12.25 3.36 24.55
N ILE A 100 10.98 3.33 24.17
CA ILE A 100 10.43 4.05 23.01
C ILE A 100 9.99 5.44 23.52
N PRO A 101 10.65 6.54 23.13
CA PRO A 101 10.40 7.86 23.71
C PRO A 101 9.02 8.41 23.33
N ASP A 102 8.60 8.19 22.10
CA ASP A 102 7.35 8.69 21.56
C ASP A 102 6.17 7.77 21.90
N GLU A 103 5.24 8.28 22.70
CA GLU A 103 4.06 7.54 23.14
C GLU A 103 3.13 7.15 21.99
N TYR A 104 3.09 7.94 20.91
CA TYR A 104 2.33 7.55 19.73
C TYR A 104 2.86 6.28 19.10
N ARG A 105 4.14 5.94 19.30
CA ARG A 105 4.77 4.76 18.70
C ARG A 105 4.79 3.55 19.63
N ARG A 106 4.15 3.65 20.80
CA ARG A 106 3.94 2.55 21.73
C ARG A 106 2.58 1.89 21.48
N GLU A 107 2.48 0.59 21.66
CA GLU A 107 1.24 -0.17 21.42
C GLU A 107 0.84 -1.04 22.60
N GLU A 108 -0.48 -1.10 22.86
CA GLU A 108 -1.08 -1.98 23.88
C GLU A 108 -0.98 -3.45 23.44
N CYS A 109 -0.88 -4.39 24.37
CA CYS A 109 -0.98 -5.82 24.06
C CYS A 109 -2.24 -6.45 24.64
N PHE A 110 -2.98 -7.20 23.82
CA PHE A 110 -4.12 -7.99 24.32
C PHE A 110 -3.73 -9.01 25.39
N LEU A 111 -2.49 -9.51 25.36
CA LEU A 111 -1.98 -10.48 26.32
C LEU A 111 -1.36 -9.78 27.53
N ASN A 112 -1.95 -9.99 28.71
CA ASN A 112 -1.44 -9.50 29.98
C ASN A 112 -0.24 -10.33 30.48
N ALA A 113 0.50 -9.76 31.43
CA ALA A 113 1.69 -10.42 32.02
C ALA A 113 1.36 -11.72 32.78
N ASP A 114 0.12 -11.88 33.26
CA ASP A 114 -0.38 -13.08 33.93
C ASP A 114 -0.89 -14.18 32.96
N GLY A 115 -0.82 -13.91 31.65
CA GLY A 115 -1.28 -14.82 30.60
C GLY A 115 -2.77 -14.70 30.25
N THR A 116 -3.52 -13.81 30.91
CA THR A 116 -4.91 -13.51 30.55
C THR A 116 -5.00 -12.59 29.33
N TYR A 117 -6.16 -12.58 28.65
CA TYR A 117 -6.42 -11.66 27.55
C TYR A 117 -7.38 -10.55 27.99
N ASP A 118 -7.03 -9.30 27.67
CA ASP A 118 -7.91 -8.15 27.78
C ASP A 118 -8.26 -7.62 26.39
N TRP A 119 -9.43 -8.04 25.89
CA TRP A 119 -9.96 -7.64 24.58
C TRP A 119 -10.50 -6.20 24.54
N THR A 120 -10.52 -5.48 25.66
CA THR A 120 -10.94 -4.07 25.71
C THR A 120 -9.83 -3.11 25.28
N LYS A 121 -8.57 -3.58 25.22
CA LYS A 121 -7.42 -2.83 24.73
C LYS A 121 -7.49 -2.56 23.22
N GLN A 122 -6.65 -1.64 22.74
CA GLN A 122 -6.61 -1.20 21.35
C GLN A 122 -7.98 -0.69 20.84
N ALA A 123 -8.85 -0.20 21.74
CA ALA A 123 -10.24 0.16 21.41
C ALA A 123 -10.37 1.21 20.29
N GLY A 124 -9.40 2.12 20.15
CA GLY A 124 -9.40 3.10 19.06
C GLY A 124 -9.17 2.45 17.69
N GLN A 125 -8.21 1.53 17.61
CA GLN A 125 -7.95 0.73 16.41
C GLN A 125 -9.14 -0.18 16.09
N GLN A 126 -9.73 -0.83 17.11
CA GLN A 126 -10.93 -1.64 16.95
C GLN A 126 -12.12 -0.81 16.41
N TRP A 127 -12.25 0.45 16.81
CA TRP A 127 -13.25 1.36 16.25
C TRP A 127 -13.03 1.58 14.75
N PHE A 128 -11.79 1.81 14.30
CA PHE A 128 -11.47 1.95 12.88
C PHE A 128 -11.69 0.66 12.10
N LEU A 129 -11.37 -0.50 12.68
CA LEU A 129 -11.65 -1.80 12.10
C LEU A 129 -13.16 -1.99 11.85
N ALA A 130 -14.00 -1.62 12.82
CA ALA A 130 -15.45 -1.66 12.67
C ALA A 130 -15.96 -0.62 11.65
N ALA A 131 -15.39 0.60 11.65
CA ALA A 131 -15.76 1.68 10.72
C ALA A 131 -15.39 1.36 9.26
N ALA A 132 -14.27 0.66 9.04
CA ALA A 132 -13.86 0.13 7.75
C ALA A 132 -14.87 -0.92 7.27
N LYS A 133 -15.20 -1.90 8.11
CA LYS A 133 -16.20 -2.93 7.79
C LYS A 133 -17.57 -2.33 7.47
N SER A 134 -18.04 -1.36 8.25
CA SER A 134 -19.35 -0.73 8.02
C SER A 134 -19.42 0.04 6.70
N ARG A 135 -18.26 0.42 6.14
CA ARG A 135 -18.13 1.10 4.84
C ARG A 135 -17.79 0.15 3.70
N GLY A 136 -17.84 -1.17 3.95
CA GLY A 136 -17.71 -2.19 2.90
C GLY A 136 -16.27 -2.59 2.58
N VAL A 137 -15.29 -2.32 3.46
CA VAL A 137 -13.96 -2.93 3.35
C VAL A 137 -14.07 -4.44 3.45
N GLN A 138 -13.48 -5.16 2.48
CA GLN A 138 -13.65 -6.61 2.32
C GLN A 138 -12.49 -7.42 2.91
N ASN A 139 -11.30 -6.82 3.01
CA ASN A 139 -10.10 -7.50 3.49
C ASN A 139 -9.58 -6.85 4.77
N PHE A 140 -9.23 -7.67 5.76
CA PHE A 140 -8.59 -7.23 6.99
C PHE A 140 -7.33 -8.04 7.23
N LEU A 141 -6.26 -7.35 7.60
CA LEU A 141 -4.95 -7.94 7.85
C LEU A 141 -4.51 -7.55 9.26
N GLY A 142 -4.33 -8.53 10.15
CA GLY A 142 -3.68 -8.31 11.44
C GLY A 142 -2.18 -8.51 11.30
N PHE A 143 -1.35 -7.51 11.58
CA PHE A 143 0.11 -7.66 11.51
C PHE A 143 0.77 -7.39 12.85
N SER A 144 1.94 -7.98 13.06
CA SER A 144 2.74 -7.79 14.26
C SER A 144 4.13 -7.32 13.86
N VAL A 145 4.58 -6.23 14.50
CA VAL A 145 5.93 -5.69 14.31
C VAL A 145 6.94 -6.28 15.31
N SER A 146 6.45 -6.87 16.40
CA SER A 146 7.27 -7.47 17.46
C SER A 146 6.48 -8.50 18.28
N PRO A 147 7.10 -9.58 18.80
CA PRO A 147 6.44 -10.48 19.74
C PRO A 147 6.06 -9.75 21.04
N PRO A 148 5.02 -10.22 21.78
CA PRO A 148 4.70 -9.68 23.09
C PRO A 148 5.93 -9.57 24.00
N VAL A 149 6.08 -8.43 24.71
CA VAL A 149 7.31 -8.11 25.46
C VAL A 149 7.71 -9.18 26.48
N GLN A 150 6.77 -9.92 27.06
CA GLN A 150 7.05 -11.03 27.97
C GLN A 150 7.72 -12.24 27.30
N TYR A 151 7.62 -12.36 25.97
CA TYR A 151 8.23 -13.43 25.17
C TYR A 151 9.58 -13.04 24.58
N THR A 152 9.91 -11.75 24.53
CA THR A 152 11.17 -11.27 23.93
C THR A 152 12.38 -11.48 24.85
N VAL A 153 13.58 -11.54 24.28
CA VAL A 153 14.83 -11.81 25.01
C VAL A 153 15.16 -10.66 25.95
N ASN A 154 15.05 -9.42 25.46
CA ASN A 154 15.34 -8.20 26.23
C ASN A 154 14.15 -7.68 27.05
N ASN A 155 13.00 -8.36 27.01
CA ASN A 155 11.72 -7.92 27.57
C ASN A 155 11.27 -6.53 27.08
N LYS A 156 11.64 -6.15 25.85
CA LYS A 156 11.23 -4.93 25.14
C LYS A 156 10.56 -5.30 23.82
N ALA A 157 9.82 -4.34 23.27
CA ALA A 157 9.17 -4.49 21.97
C ALA A 157 10.08 -4.12 20.78
N PHE A 158 11.30 -3.65 21.02
CA PHE A 158 12.29 -3.38 19.98
C PHE A 158 13.40 -4.47 19.97
N GLY A 159 14.06 -4.63 18.82
CA GLY A 159 14.99 -5.72 18.55
C GLY A 159 16.33 -5.66 19.30
N LEU A 160 17.23 -6.57 18.92
CA LEU A 160 18.55 -6.76 19.56
C LEU A 160 19.68 -5.96 18.89
N ALA A 161 19.35 -5.00 18.04
CA ALA A 161 20.28 -4.26 17.18
C ALA A 161 21.11 -5.16 16.24
N ASN A 162 20.56 -6.31 15.85
CA ASN A 162 21.21 -7.28 14.97
C ASN A 162 20.15 -8.04 14.13
N SER A 163 20.59 -9.07 13.39
CA SER A 163 19.72 -9.86 12.51
C SER A 163 18.84 -10.90 13.20
N GLN A 164 18.99 -11.09 14.51
CA GLN A 164 18.29 -12.14 15.24
C GLN A 164 16.88 -11.73 15.62
N LEU A 165 15.98 -12.71 15.62
CA LEU A 165 14.66 -12.59 16.19
C LEU A 165 14.74 -12.34 17.71
N ASN A 166 14.17 -11.24 18.17
CA ASN A 166 14.04 -10.92 19.58
C ASN A 166 12.93 -11.75 20.24
N LEU A 167 13.14 -13.06 20.32
CA LEU A 167 12.21 -14.02 20.90
C LEU A 167 12.97 -15.08 21.68
N LYS A 168 12.57 -15.35 22.92
CA LYS A 168 13.13 -16.44 23.71
C LYS A 168 12.93 -17.77 22.97
N SER A 169 13.94 -18.64 22.99
CA SER A 169 13.94 -19.88 22.19
C SER A 169 12.77 -20.82 22.53
N ASP A 170 12.27 -20.80 23.76
CA ASP A 170 11.12 -21.58 24.22
C ASP A 170 9.75 -20.92 23.95
N LYS A 171 9.72 -19.73 23.31
CA LYS A 171 8.50 -18.93 23.11
C LYS A 171 7.96 -18.85 21.69
N GLN A 172 8.56 -19.55 20.72
CA GLN A 172 8.00 -19.63 19.35
C GLN A 172 6.56 -20.15 19.35
N GLY A 173 6.27 -21.24 20.09
CA GLY A 173 4.92 -21.78 20.22
C GLY A 173 3.94 -20.79 20.88
N ALA A 174 4.37 -20.12 21.94
CA ALA A 174 3.54 -19.15 22.68
C ALA A 174 3.22 -17.90 21.86
N PHE A 175 4.17 -17.41 21.05
CA PHE A 175 3.92 -16.31 20.13
C PHE A 175 2.94 -16.70 19.01
N ALA A 176 3.08 -17.92 18.47
CA ALA A 176 2.11 -18.43 17.50
C ALA A 176 0.71 -18.57 18.10
N ASP A 177 0.59 -19.08 19.33
CA ASP A 177 -0.69 -19.19 20.06
C ASP A 177 -1.32 -17.82 20.32
N PHE A 178 -0.51 -16.79 20.59
CA PHE A 178 -0.97 -15.42 20.73
C PHE A 178 -1.61 -14.90 19.43
N LEU A 179 -0.93 -15.01 18.29
CA LEU A 179 -1.49 -14.55 17.00
C LEU A 179 -2.77 -15.32 16.63
N VAL A 180 -2.82 -16.63 16.90
CA VAL A 180 -4.01 -17.45 16.69
C VAL A 180 -5.16 -17.02 17.60
N ALA A 181 -4.90 -16.71 18.86
CA ALA A 181 -5.91 -16.24 19.80
C ALA A 181 -6.51 -14.90 19.35
N VAL A 182 -5.67 -13.95 18.91
CA VAL A 182 -6.13 -12.65 18.38
C VAL A 182 -6.98 -12.85 17.13
N ALA A 183 -6.50 -13.64 16.15
CA ALA A 183 -7.26 -13.93 14.93
C ALA A 183 -8.61 -14.60 15.23
N LYS A 184 -8.62 -15.56 16.18
CA LYS A 184 -9.83 -16.26 16.60
C LYS A 184 -10.82 -15.34 17.30
N HIS A 185 -10.35 -14.41 18.12
CA HIS A 185 -11.20 -13.40 18.77
C HIS A 185 -11.94 -12.58 17.72
N PHE A 186 -11.23 -11.95 16.78
CA PHE A 186 -11.83 -11.10 15.75
C PHE A 186 -12.74 -11.88 14.79
N GLN A 187 -12.44 -13.15 14.52
CA GLN A 187 -13.35 -14.05 13.81
C GLN A 187 -14.66 -14.26 14.59
N SER A 188 -14.58 -14.48 15.91
CA SER A 188 -15.76 -14.72 16.75
C SER A 188 -16.62 -13.47 16.98
N THR A 189 -16.03 -12.27 16.94
CA THR A 189 -16.74 -10.99 17.10
C THR A 189 -17.24 -10.41 15.77
N GLY A 190 -17.08 -11.18 14.68
CA GLY A 190 -17.68 -10.90 13.38
C GLY A 190 -16.82 -10.06 12.44
N THR A 191 -15.59 -9.69 12.79
CA THR A 191 -14.67 -8.98 11.88
C THR A 191 -13.42 -9.83 11.65
N PRO A 192 -13.56 -11.01 11.01
CA PRO A 192 -12.44 -11.92 10.83
C PRO A 192 -11.33 -11.27 10.03
N PHE A 193 -10.08 -11.48 10.46
CA PHE A 193 -8.94 -11.20 9.61
C PHE A 193 -8.90 -12.21 8.46
N ASN A 194 -8.68 -11.71 7.25
CA ASN A 194 -8.37 -12.51 6.08
C ASN A 194 -6.91 -12.95 6.13
N PHE A 195 -6.04 -12.09 6.68
CA PHE A 195 -4.61 -12.31 6.70
C PHE A 195 -4.01 -12.02 8.08
N ILE A 196 -2.98 -12.78 8.46
CA ILE A 196 -2.06 -12.48 9.55
C ILE A 196 -0.65 -12.32 8.98
N SER A 197 0.05 -11.24 9.35
CA SER A 197 1.46 -11.02 9.01
C SER A 197 2.31 -10.98 10.28
N PRO A 198 3.17 -11.99 10.54
CA PRO A 198 3.85 -12.11 11.83
C PRO A 198 5.17 -11.33 11.96
N PHE A 199 5.65 -10.71 10.88
CA PHE A 199 6.92 -10.00 10.84
C PHE A 199 6.74 -8.66 10.15
N ASN A 200 7.63 -7.70 10.42
CA ASN A 200 7.71 -6.44 9.70
C ASN A 200 9.17 -6.04 9.53
N GLU A 201 9.60 -5.86 8.28
CA GLU A 201 10.97 -5.46 7.91
C GLU A 201 12.07 -6.20 8.68
N PRO A 202 12.08 -7.55 8.64
CA PRO A 202 13.04 -8.36 9.42
C PRO A 202 14.51 -8.12 9.03
N GLN A 203 14.76 -7.46 7.89
CA GLN A 203 16.07 -7.05 7.41
C GLN A 203 16.69 -5.88 8.17
N TRP A 204 15.92 -5.10 8.95
CA TRP A 204 16.50 -4.03 9.75
C TRP A 204 17.04 -4.53 11.09
N ASN A 205 18.11 -3.87 11.56
CA ASN A 205 18.70 -4.11 12.87
C ASN A 205 17.98 -3.27 13.93
N TRP A 206 16.71 -3.58 14.16
CA TRP A 206 15.88 -2.90 15.16
C TRP A 206 16.55 -2.90 16.53
N GLY A 207 16.61 -1.76 17.22
CA GLY A 207 17.02 -1.66 18.63
C GLY A 207 18.26 -0.81 18.95
N GLU A 208 19.02 -0.34 17.96
CA GLU A 208 20.21 0.52 18.21
C GLU A 208 19.82 1.90 18.76
N ASN A 209 18.79 2.52 18.16
CA ASN A 209 18.16 3.75 18.62
C ASN A 209 16.64 3.55 18.60
N PRO A 210 16.06 2.93 19.65
CA PRO A 210 14.68 2.47 19.62
C PRO A 210 13.71 3.65 19.54
N SER A 211 13.09 3.82 18.37
CA SER A 211 12.05 4.82 18.13
C SER A 211 10.67 4.21 17.96
N GLN A 212 10.56 2.89 17.81
CA GLN A 212 9.33 2.13 17.60
C GLN A 212 9.52 0.65 17.97
N GLU A 213 8.42 -0.11 18.01
CA GLU A 213 8.47 -1.57 18.08
C GLU A 213 9.07 -2.15 16.78
N GLY A 214 9.74 -3.31 16.88
CA GLY A 214 10.38 -3.95 15.72
C GLY A 214 11.29 -5.10 16.14
N THR A 215 11.53 -6.06 15.25
CA THR A 215 12.53 -7.11 15.46
C THR A 215 13.18 -7.51 14.14
N GLY A 216 14.49 -7.78 14.16
CA GLY A 216 15.13 -8.50 13.06
C GLY A 216 14.63 -9.94 13.00
N ALA A 217 14.86 -10.63 11.88
CA ALA A 217 14.74 -12.08 11.80
C ALA A 217 15.52 -12.61 10.59
N THR A 218 16.21 -13.74 10.75
CA THR A 218 16.80 -14.45 9.61
C THR A 218 15.73 -15.19 8.80
N ASN A 219 16.03 -15.54 7.54
CA ASN A 219 15.13 -16.39 6.76
C ASN A 219 14.86 -17.74 7.43
N ASN A 220 15.84 -18.28 8.18
CA ASN A 220 15.64 -19.48 8.97
C ASN A 220 14.66 -19.25 10.15
N ASP A 221 14.78 -18.13 10.86
CA ASP A 221 13.84 -17.79 11.96
C ASP A 221 12.40 -17.67 11.43
N ILE A 222 12.24 -16.99 10.29
CA ILE A 222 10.95 -16.83 9.61
C ILE A 222 10.38 -18.19 9.21
N ALA A 223 11.17 -19.03 8.54
CA ALA A 223 10.73 -20.34 8.08
C ALA A 223 10.36 -21.27 9.25
N GLN A 224 11.14 -21.27 10.33
CA GLN A 224 10.84 -22.05 11.54
C GLN A 224 9.53 -21.59 12.18
N PHE A 225 9.33 -20.28 12.34
CA PHE A 225 8.12 -19.75 12.94
C PHE A 225 6.87 -20.04 12.09
N VAL A 226 6.94 -19.89 10.76
CA VAL A 226 5.82 -20.19 9.85
C VAL A 226 5.41 -21.66 9.94
N ARG A 227 6.37 -22.59 10.03
CA ARG A 227 6.09 -24.04 10.22
C ARG A 227 5.34 -24.35 11.52
N ILE A 228 5.41 -23.47 12.52
CA ILE A 228 4.66 -23.57 13.77
C ILE A 228 3.30 -22.89 13.66
N LEU A 229 3.26 -21.65 13.14
CA LEU A 229 2.06 -20.84 13.08
C LEU A 229 1.00 -21.44 12.15
N GLY A 230 1.40 -21.90 10.96
CA GLY A 230 0.49 -22.42 9.95
C GLY A 230 -0.41 -23.56 10.45
N PRO A 231 0.16 -24.65 10.99
CA PRO A 231 -0.63 -25.76 11.54
C PRO A 231 -1.52 -25.36 12.72
N LYS A 232 -1.08 -24.39 13.54
CA LYS A 232 -1.89 -23.88 14.66
C LYS A 232 -3.10 -23.09 14.17
N ILE A 233 -2.95 -22.23 13.16
CA ILE A 233 -4.09 -21.54 12.50
C ILE A 233 -5.11 -22.55 12.00
N GLN A 234 -4.65 -23.56 11.24
CA GLN A 234 -5.53 -24.58 10.67
C GLN A 234 -6.25 -25.40 11.76
N SER A 235 -5.49 -25.86 12.78
CA SER A 235 -6.04 -26.68 13.87
C SER A 235 -7.03 -25.90 14.75
N ALA A 236 -6.86 -24.58 14.88
CA ALA A 236 -7.76 -23.73 15.65
C ALA A 236 -9.06 -23.37 14.92
N GLY A 237 -9.20 -23.75 13.63
CA GLY A 237 -10.36 -23.38 12.80
C GLY A 237 -10.43 -21.90 12.46
N VAL A 238 -9.28 -21.22 12.43
CA VAL A 238 -9.18 -19.81 12.04
C VAL A 238 -9.10 -19.72 10.52
N SER A 239 -9.93 -18.86 9.91
CA SER A 239 -10.01 -18.69 8.45
C SER A 239 -8.86 -17.88 7.86
N ALA A 240 -8.20 -17.05 8.69
CA ALA A 240 -7.09 -16.21 8.27
C ALA A 240 -5.95 -17.03 7.66
N LYS A 241 -5.26 -16.46 6.67
CA LYS A 241 -4.05 -17.02 6.08
C LYS A 241 -2.82 -16.22 6.49
N ILE A 242 -1.65 -16.82 6.44
CA ILE A 242 -0.39 -16.10 6.67
C ILE A 242 -0.06 -15.35 5.39
N ALA A 243 -0.09 -14.02 5.44
CA ALA A 243 0.49 -13.16 4.42
C ALA A 243 1.96 -12.95 4.80
N LEU A 244 2.86 -13.65 4.13
CA LEU A 244 4.29 -13.62 4.43
C LEU A 244 5.00 -12.53 3.63
N GLY A 245 6.11 -12.03 4.16
CA GLY A 245 6.94 -11.03 3.52
C GLY A 245 7.19 -9.90 4.49
N GLU A 246 6.66 -8.73 4.16
CA GLU A 246 6.97 -7.43 4.79
C GLU A 246 8.47 -7.13 4.69
N ALA A 247 9.08 -7.54 3.58
CA ALA A 247 10.48 -7.27 3.33
C ALA A 247 10.68 -5.75 3.21
N ASN A 248 11.71 -5.22 3.87
CA ASN A 248 11.96 -3.77 3.91
C ASN A 248 12.10 -3.08 2.54
N GLN A 249 12.49 -3.82 1.51
CA GLN A 249 12.77 -3.33 0.16
C GLN A 249 12.56 -4.45 -0.88
N TRP A 250 12.33 -4.09 -2.14
CA TRP A 250 12.15 -5.04 -3.24
C TRP A 250 13.32 -6.03 -3.40
N ASN A 251 14.57 -5.56 -3.34
CA ASN A 251 15.76 -6.40 -3.54
C ASN A 251 15.96 -7.48 -2.47
N SER A 252 15.31 -7.37 -1.31
CA SER A 252 15.30 -8.43 -0.30
C SER A 252 14.57 -9.69 -0.81
N LEU A 253 13.72 -9.57 -1.83
CA LEU A 253 13.00 -10.71 -2.40
C LEU A 253 13.82 -11.52 -3.41
N ASP A 254 14.72 -10.90 -4.18
CA ASP A 254 15.44 -11.56 -5.28
C ASP A 254 16.97 -11.63 -5.15
N ALA A 255 17.57 -10.71 -4.39
CA ALA A 255 19.02 -10.62 -4.21
C ALA A 255 19.45 -11.19 -2.86
N ASN A 256 20.55 -11.95 -2.86
CA ASN A 256 21.12 -12.46 -1.63
C ASN A 256 21.82 -11.34 -0.84
N ASN A 257 21.89 -11.49 0.48
CA ASN A 257 22.62 -10.59 1.37
C ASN A 257 23.52 -11.41 2.32
N SER A 258 24.48 -10.76 2.99
CA SER A 258 25.48 -11.45 3.80
C SER A 258 24.97 -11.97 5.15
N ASP A 259 23.74 -11.63 5.55
CA ASP A 259 23.18 -11.94 6.87
C ASP A 259 21.99 -12.91 6.84
N ASN A 260 21.76 -13.58 5.71
CA ASN A 260 20.71 -14.59 5.50
C ASN A 260 19.28 -14.05 5.60
N ARG A 261 19.04 -12.81 5.14
CA ARG A 261 17.71 -12.15 5.12
C ARG A 261 17.23 -11.72 3.73
N GLY A 262 18.02 -11.98 2.69
CA GLY A 262 17.72 -11.72 1.28
C GLY A 262 17.25 -12.96 0.51
N ASP A 263 17.11 -12.84 -0.80
CA ASP A 263 16.73 -13.90 -1.76
C ASP A 263 15.46 -14.66 -1.34
N GLN A 264 14.50 -13.97 -0.72
CA GLN A 264 13.36 -14.60 -0.04
C GLN A 264 12.46 -15.45 -0.96
N ILE A 265 12.32 -15.08 -2.24
CA ILE A 265 11.55 -15.90 -3.21
C ILE A 265 12.17 -17.29 -3.33
N ASN A 266 13.48 -17.36 -3.51
CA ASN A 266 14.18 -18.64 -3.59
C ASN A 266 14.16 -19.35 -2.24
N GLN A 267 14.42 -18.63 -1.14
CA GLN A 267 14.50 -19.24 0.18
C GLN A 267 13.19 -19.89 0.61
N PHE A 268 12.05 -19.26 0.37
CA PHE A 268 10.76 -19.72 0.88
C PHE A 268 9.95 -20.56 -0.12
N PHE A 269 10.14 -20.36 -1.42
CA PHE A 269 9.30 -20.98 -2.47
C PHE A 269 10.05 -21.89 -3.46
N ASN A 270 11.38 -22.02 -3.37
CA ASN A 270 12.10 -23.08 -4.09
C ASN A 270 12.08 -24.39 -3.24
N PRO A 271 11.48 -25.50 -3.73
CA PRO A 271 11.45 -26.76 -2.99
C PRO A 271 12.82 -27.34 -2.61
N ALA A 272 13.90 -26.93 -3.30
CA ALA A 272 15.27 -27.34 -2.97
C ALA A 272 15.90 -26.56 -1.80
N SER A 273 15.28 -25.47 -1.35
CA SER A 273 15.75 -24.65 -0.23
C SER A 273 15.48 -25.33 1.11
N SER A 274 16.43 -25.25 2.06
CA SER A 274 16.21 -25.66 3.46
C SER A 274 15.15 -24.81 4.17
N ASN A 275 14.94 -23.59 3.69
CA ASN A 275 13.92 -22.67 4.18
C ASN A 275 12.57 -22.81 3.45
N TYR A 276 12.40 -23.82 2.58
CA TYR A 276 11.14 -24.01 1.86
C TYR A 276 9.96 -24.16 2.83
N ILE A 277 8.96 -23.32 2.62
CA ILE A 277 7.73 -23.25 3.41
C ILE A 277 6.48 -23.13 2.52
N GLY A 278 6.63 -23.15 1.19
CA GLY A 278 5.52 -23.01 0.24
C GLY A 278 4.41 -24.07 0.35
N ASN A 279 4.62 -25.14 1.12
CA ASN A 279 3.64 -26.19 1.41
C ASN A 279 3.08 -26.16 2.85
N VAL A 280 3.47 -25.16 3.68
CA VAL A 280 2.97 -25.03 5.05
C VAL A 280 1.49 -24.68 5.04
N SER A 281 0.70 -25.37 5.86
CA SER A 281 -0.74 -25.12 5.97
C SER A 281 -1.03 -23.67 6.36
N ALA A 282 -2.11 -23.12 5.81
CA ALA A 282 -2.54 -21.74 6.04
C ALA A 282 -1.55 -20.65 5.58
N LEU A 283 -0.39 -20.97 5.00
CA LEU A 283 0.41 -19.98 4.26
C LEU A 283 -0.32 -19.61 2.97
N GLU A 284 -0.57 -18.31 2.76
CA GLU A 284 -1.10 -17.83 1.49
C GLU A 284 0.00 -17.89 0.42
N HIS A 285 -0.37 -18.17 -0.83
CA HIS A 285 0.61 -18.24 -1.92
C HIS A 285 0.96 -16.84 -2.45
N LEU A 286 1.48 -16.01 -1.55
CA LEU A 286 1.92 -14.64 -1.79
C LEU A 286 3.22 -14.33 -1.03
N LEU A 287 3.95 -13.32 -1.49
CA LEU A 287 5.08 -12.73 -0.79
C LEU A 287 5.05 -11.21 -0.94
N SER A 288 5.21 -10.47 0.16
CA SER A 288 5.14 -9.00 0.16
C SER A 288 6.49 -8.31 0.41
N ALA A 289 6.63 -7.10 -0.13
CA ALA A 289 7.74 -6.19 0.13
C ALA A 289 7.27 -4.74 0.22
N HIS A 290 8.12 -3.90 0.80
CA HIS A 290 7.94 -2.47 0.91
C HIS A 290 8.67 -1.77 -0.23
N SER A 291 8.14 -0.63 -0.67
CA SER A 291 8.70 0.11 -1.81
C SER A 291 9.80 1.10 -1.39
N TYR A 292 10.26 1.09 -0.13
CA TYR A 292 11.28 2.02 0.34
C TYR A 292 12.62 1.84 -0.38
N PHE A 293 13.37 2.95 -0.51
CA PHE A 293 14.75 3.00 -1.03
C PHE A 293 14.99 2.42 -2.44
N THR A 294 13.91 2.08 -3.15
CA THR A 294 13.93 1.36 -4.44
C THR A 294 13.04 2.07 -5.47
N THR A 295 12.88 3.39 -5.33
CA THR A 295 11.98 4.22 -6.14
C THR A 295 12.68 5.36 -6.86
N CYS A 296 14.00 5.46 -6.72
CA CYS A 296 14.81 6.47 -7.35
C CYS A 296 16.26 6.00 -7.55
N PRO A 297 16.92 6.37 -8.68
CA PRO A 297 16.38 7.06 -9.87
C PRO A 297 15.27 6.28 -10.57
N GLY A 298 14.65 6.86 -11.61
CA GLY A 298 13.55 6.21 -12.34
C GLY A 298 13.93 4.84 -12.92
N SER A 299 15.21 4.64 -13.24
CA SER A 299 15.74 3.32 -13.63
C SER A 299 15.63 2.30 -12.50
N ASP A 300 15.97 2.69 -11.27
CA ASP A 300 15.97 1.80 -10.11
C ASP A 300 14.54 1.44 -9.71
N LEU A 301 13.61 2.40 -9.79
CA LEU A 301 12.17 2.15 -9.66
C LEU A 301 11.73 0.97 -10.53
N VAL A 302 12.13 0.96 -11.81
CA VAL A 302 11.77 -0.10 -12.76
C VAL A 302 12.59 -1.37 -12.52
N ASN A 303 13.90 -1.27 -12.39
CA ASN A 303 14.82 -2.40 -12.35
C ASN A 303 14.58 -3.32 -11.15
N TYR A 304 14.41 -2.77 -9.94
CA TYR A 304 14.15 -3.61 -8.75
C TYR A 304 12.86 -4.41 -8.90
N ARG A 305 11.79 -3.78 -9.40
CA ARG A 305 10.50 -4.43 -9.65
C ARG A 305 10.60 -5.51 -10.73
N GLN A 306 11.32 -5.22 -11.80
CA GLN A 306 11.52 -6.16 -12.90
C GLN A 306 12.33 -7.38 -12.46
N ASN A 307 13.38 -7.18 -11.65
CA ASN A 307 14.21 -8.26 -11.13
C ASN A 307 13.40 -9.22 -10.25
N VAL A 308 12.59 -8.67 -9.34
CA VAL A 308 11.70 -9.46 -8.49
C VAL A 308 10.66 -10.21 -9.32
N ALA A 309 10.03 -9.55 -10.30
CA ALA A 309 9.08 -10.21 -11.19
C ALA A 309 9.72 -11.37 -11.97
N ASN A 310 10.94 -11.17 -12.49
CA ASN A 310 11.72 -12.20 -13.19
C ASN A 310 12.09 -13.37 -12.27
N LYS A 311 12.54 -13.09 -11.05
CA LYS A 311 12.87 -14.10 -10.04
C LYS A 311 11.63 -14.91 -9.65
N ARG A 312 10.50 -14.25 -9.43
CA ARG A 312 9.22 -14.92 -9.19
C ARG A 312 8.86 -15.83 -10.35
N ASN A 313 8.94 -15.33 -11.58
CA ASN A 313 8.60 -16.10 -12.78
C ASN A 313 9.52 -17.32 -12.98
N SER A 314 10.77 -17.28 -12.52
CA SER A 314 11.70 -18.41 -12.66
C SER A 314 11.56 -19.46 -11.54
N ILE A 315 11.21 -19.04 -10.33
CA ILE A 315 11.15 -19.93 -9.16
C ILE A 315 9.71 -20.41 -8.86
N ALA A 316 8.74 -19.50 -8.86
CA ALA A 316 7.36 -19.76 -8.47
C ALA A 316 6.40 -18.89 -9.29
N PRO A 317 6.12 -19.22 -10.56
CA PRO A 317 5.31 -18.39 -11.46
C PRO A 317 3.92 -18.00 -10.91
N SER A 318 3.29 -18.91 -10.15
CA SER A 318 1.98 -18.70 -9.52
C SER A 318 2.01 -17.82 -8.27
N LEU A 319 3.19 -17.54 -7.71
CA LEU A 319 3.33 -16.75 -6.48
C LEU A 319 2.85 -15.33 -6.73
N GLN A 320 1.95 -14.85 -5.87
CA GLN A 320 1.50 -13.46 -5.91
C GLN A 320 2.54 -12.56 -5.23
N LEU A 321 2.68 -11.35 -5.75
CA LEU A 321 3.51 -10.31 -5.13
C LEU A 321 2.62 -9.21 -4.60
N TRP A 322 2.88 -8.75 -3.39
CA TRP A 322 2.20 -7.60 -2.79
C TRP A 322 3.21 -6.49 -2.52
N GLN A 323 2.81 -5.25 -2.78
CA GLN A 323 3.42 -4.12 -2.10
C GLN A 323 2.59 -3.88 -0.83
N SER A 324 3.22 -3.94 0.34
CA SER A 324 2.52 -3.94 1.63
C SER A 324 2.81 -2.74 2.52
N GLU A 325 3.80 -1.91 2.17
CA GLU A 325 4.05 -0.66 2.89
C GLU A 325 4.85 0.35 2.06
N PHE A 326 4.38 1.59 2.07
CA PHE A 326 5.08 2.72 1.49
C PHE A 326 4.51 4.04 2.03
N GLY A 327 5.38 5.01 2.19
CA GLY A 327 5.10 6.41 2.48
C GLY A 327 6.31 7.26 2.08
N ILE A 328 6.20 8.58 2.11
CA ILE A 328 7.35 9.43 1.81
C ILE A 328 8.30 9.43 3.01
N LEU A 329 9.40 8.68 2.91
CA LEU A 329 10.37 8.48 3.98
C LEU A 329 11.73 9.09 3.61
N GLY A 330 12.23 9.96 4.48
CA GLY A 330 13.53 10.62 4.33
C GLY A 330 13.60 11.49 3.07
N ASP A 331 14.82 11.83 2.66
CA ASP A 331 15.04 12.42 1.34
C ASP A 331 15.00 11.34 0.26
N ILE A 332 14.18 11.57 -0.76
CA ILE A 332 14.04 10.69 -1.91
C ILE A 332 14.66 11.38 -3.13
N CYS A 333 15.99 11.34 -3.18
CA CYS A 333 16.82 11.93 -4.24
C CYS A 333 16.51 13.42 -4.52
N GLY A 334 16.18 14.20 -3.50
CA GLY A 334 15.75 15.59 -3.64
C GLY A 334 14.44 15.81 -4.41
N GLN A 335 13.68 14.76 -4.74
CA GLN A 335 12.36 14.89 -5.40
C GLN A 335 11.21 15.02 -4.40
N ALA A 336 11.32 14.33 -3.27
CA ALA A 336 10.38 14.38 -2.17
C ALA A 336 11.17 14.20 -0.86
N ASN A 337 10.64 14.73 0.24
CA ASN A 337 11.24 14.60 1.55
C ASN A 337 10.14 14.35 2.59
N GLY A 338 10.39 13.44 3.52
CA GLY A 338 9.46 13.21 4.62
C GLY A 338 9.22 14.48 5.45
N TYR A 339 10.26 15.27 5.72
CA TYR A 339 10.19 16.50 6.53
C TYR A 339 10.65 17.74 5.73
N PRO A 340 9.97 18.90 5.86
CA PRO A 340 8.70 19.10 6.54
C PRO A 340 7.53 18.48 5.76
N ARG A 341 6.36 18.33 6.41
CA ARG A 341 5.12 17.84 5.80
C ARG A 341 4.80 18.59 4.52
N ASN A 342 4.49 17.84 3.45
CA ASN A 342 4.03 18.38 2.18
C ASN A 342 2.83 17.58 1.66
N LEU A 343 1.73 18.29 1.40
CA LEU A 343 0.44 17.72 0.96
C LEU A 343 0.16 18.01 -0.53
N SER A 344 1.13 18.57 -1.25
CA SER A 344 0.94 19.06 -2.61
C SER A 344 0.83 17.95 -3.64
N ILE A 345 0.40 18.33 -4.85
CA ILE A 345 0.27 17.41 -5.98
C ILE A 345 1.60 16.74 -6.37
N ASP A 346 2.75 17.34 -6.06
CA ASP A 346 4.05 16.74 -6.38
C ASP A 346 4.27 15.44 -5.60
N TYR A 347 3.86 15.42 -4.34
CA TYR A 347 3.95 14.23 -3.49
C TYR A 347 2.89 13.21 -3.91
N GLY A 348 1.67 13.67 -4.23
CA GLY A 348 0.65 12.81 -4.81
C GLY A 348 1.08 12.12 -6.11
N LEU A 349 1.75 12.84 -7.01
CA LEU A 349 2.25 12.29 -8.27
C LEU A 349 3.44 11.34 -8.06
N TYR A 350 4.30 11.64 -7.08
CA TYR A 350 5.36 10.71 -6.70
C TYR A 350 4.78 9.36 -6.25
N VAL A 351 3.77 9.39 -5.38
CA VAL A 351 3.05 8.20 -4.94
C VAL A 351 2.39 7.47 -6.12
N ALA A 352 1.66 8.19 -6.97
CA ALA A 352 1.00 7.58 -8.12
C ALA A 352 1.98 6.88 -9.07
N LYS A 353 3.17 7.45 -9.27
CA LYS A 353 4.26 6.85 -10.05
C LYS A 353 4.73 5.52 -9.44
N VAL A 354 4.88 5.45 -8.11
CA VAL A 354 5.26 4.23 -7.40
C VAL A 354 4.17 3.17 -7.53
N VAL A 355 2.90 3.52 -7.23
CA VAL A 355 1.73 2.63 -7.37
C VAL A 355 1.64 2.06 -8.79
N HIS A 356 1.80 2.91 -9.80
CA HIS A 356 1.79 2.49 -11.20
C HIS A 356 2.82 1.41 -11.47
N ASN A 357 4.08 1.66 -11.12
CA ASN A 357 5.18 0.74 -11.42
C ASN A 357 5.09 -0.56 -10.62
N ASP A 358 4.63 -0.51 -9.37
CA ASP A 358 4.33 -1.71 -8.59
C ASP A 358 3.28 -2.59 -9.31
N LEU A 359 2.21 -1.98 -9.82
CA LEU A 359 1.13 -2.68 -10.53
C LEU A 359 1.54 -3.18 -11.93
N THR A 360 2.30 -2.39 -12.69
CA THR A 360 2.58 -2.69 -14.11
C THR A 360 3.88 -3.44 -14.35
N VAL A 361 4.90 -3.23 -13.51
CA VAL A 361 6.24 -3.84 -13.63
C VAL A 361 6.39 -5.05 -12.69
N ALA A 362 6.22 -4.84 -11.38
CA ALA A 362 6.29 -5.94 -10.40
C ALA A 362 5.06 -6.85 -10.47
N ASN A 363 3.99 -6.41 -11.13
CA ASN A 363 2.76 -7.18 -11.31
C ASN A 363 2.08 -7.51 -9.97
N VAL A 364 2.10 -6.56 -9.01
CA VAL A 364 1.53 -6.80 -7.67
C VAL A 364 0.02 -6.93 -7.70
N SER A 365 -0.54 -7.81 -6.86
CA SER A 365 -1.98 -7.96 -6.70
C SER A 365 -2.55 -7.11 -5.55
N SER A 366 -1.71 -6.58 -4.65
CA SER A 366 -2.14 -5.62 -3.62
C SER A 366 -1.12 -4.47 -3.49
N TRP A 367 -1.62 -3.28 -3.15
CA TRP A 367 -0.81 -2.10 -2.82
C TRP A 367 -1.30 -1.47 -1.52
N GLN A 368 -0.42 -1.21 -0.56
CA GLN A 368 -0.79 -0.78 0.79
C GLN A 368 0.11 0.37 1.25
N TRP A 369 -0.54 1.44 1.69
CA TRP A 369 0.10 2.60 2.31
C TRP A 369 0.57 2.27 3.73
N TRP A 370 1.55 3.04 4.22
CA TRP A 370 1.96 3.02 5.63
C TRP A 370 0.89 3.69 6.53
N LEU A 371 1.14 4.88 7.08
CA LEU A 371 0.20 5.52 8.03
C LEU A 371 -1.06 6.04 7.33
N ALA A 372 -2.23 5.50 7.68
CA ALA A 372 -3.49 6.06 7.20
C ALA A 372 -3.74 7.45 7.80
N VAL A 373 -3.33 7.67 9.05
CA VAL A 373 -3.56 8.90 9.81
C VAL A 373 -2.28 9.37 10.50
N ASP A 374 -1.89 10.61 10.28
CA ASP A 374 -0.62 11.17 10.76
C ASP A 374 -0.81 12.51 11.50
N THR A 375 -0.17 12.66 12.66
CA THR A 375 -0.16 13.87 13.51
C THR A 375 1.11 14.70 13.37
N TYR A 376 2.13 14.20 12.67
CA TYR A 376 3.45 14.82 12.61
C TYR A 376 3.56 15.84 11.48
N ASN A 377 4.60 16.68 11.58
CA ASN A 377 5.09 17.48 10.46
C ASN A 377 5.92 16.60 9.50
N TYR A 378 5.33 15.50 9.05
CA TYR A 378 5.94 14.52 8.14
C TYR A 378 4.98 14.17 6.99
N SER A 379 5.46 13.54 5.92
CA SER A 379 4.70 13.33 4.68
C SER A 379 4.32 11.87 4.40
N ASP A 380 4.34 11.00 5.41
CA ASP A 380 4.06 9.57 5.29
C ASP A 380 2.63 9.17 5.71
N GLY A 381 1.77 10.15 6.00
CA GLY A 381 0.33 9.99 6.19
C GLY A 381 -0.53 10.16 4.93
N LEU A 382 -1.74 9.59 4.94
CA LEU A 382 -2.80 9.92 3.97
C LEU A 382 -3.72 11.04 4.46
N VAL A 383 -4.22 10.91 5.69
CA VAL A 383 -5.07 11.90 6.38
C VAL A 383 -4.28 12.50 7.53
N TYR A 384 -4.30 13.82 7.67
CA TYR A 384 -3.51 14.52 8.66
C TYR A 384 -4.35 15.11 9.76
N ILE A 385 -3.83 15.04 10.97
CA ILE A 385 -4.34 15.71 12.16
C ILE A 385 -3.39 16.84 12.50
N THR A 386 -3.93 18.04 12.66
CA THR A 386 -3.19 19.21 13.17
C THR A 386 -3.83 19.66 14.48
N ASP A 387 -3.02 20.20 15.37
CA ASP A 387 -3.48 20.80 16.64
C ASP A 387 -4.62 21.81 16.36
N PRO A 388 -5.72 21.80 17.13
CA PRO A 388 -6.77 22.82 17.04
C PRO A 388 -6.26 24.27 17.11
N ALA A 389 -5.14 24.53 17.79
CA ALA A 389 -4.50 25.84 17.84
C ALA A 389 -3.63 26.19 16.61
N GLY A 390 -3.54 25.28 15.64
CA GLY A 390 -2.76 25.44 14.40
C GLY A 390 -1.28 25.06 14.51
N GLY A 391 -0.85 24.49 15.65
CA GLY A 391 0.50 24.02 15.92
C GLY A 391 0.71 22.50 15.74
N TYR A 392 1.69 21.95 16.47
CA TYR A 392 2.01 20.51 16.52
C TYR A 392 2.06 20.00 17.97
N ASP A 393 1.08 20.34 18.80
CA ASP A 393 0.94 19.71 20.12
C ASP A 393 0.37 18.29 20.00
N LEU A 394 1.27 17.31 20.05
CA LEU A 394 0.94 15.88 20.01
C LEU A 394 -0.02 15.47 21.15
N ASN A 395 0.03 16.11 22.32
CA ASN A 395 -0.87 15.76 23.42
C ASN A 395 -2.30 16.25 23.16
N ALA A 396 -2.47 17.48 22.67
CA ALA A 396 -3.79 17.99 22.28
C ALA A 396 -4.46 17.10 21.22
N MET A 397 -3.66 16.63 20.25
CA MET A 397 -4.09 15.76 19.15
C MET A 397 -4.55 14.36 19.59
N LYS A 398 -4.28 13.93 20.83
CA LYS A 398 -4.80 12.64 21.33
C LYS A 398 -6.31 12.66 21.56
N SER A 399 -6.89 13.84 21.81
CA SER A 399 -8.31 13.98 22.14
C SER A 399 -9.13 14.74 21.10
N ASP A 400 -8.51 15.61 20.30
CA ASP A 400 -9.15 16.34 19.21
C ASP A 400 -8.14 16.92 18.22
N GLY A 401 -8.56 17.24 16.99
CA GLY A 401 -7.69 17.90 16.01
C GLY A 401 -8.44 18.45 14.80
N ILE A 402 -7.71 19.17 13.95
CA ILE A 402 -8.15 19.59 12.61
C ILE A 402 -7.80 18.45 11.65
N VAL A 403 -8.81 17.92 10.97
CA VAL A 403 -8.66 16.82 10.00
C VAL A 403 -8.47 17.39 8.61
N SER A 404 -7.39 17.01 7.94
CA SER A 404 -7.05 17.44 6.58
C SER A 404 -6.76 16.25 5.68
N ASP A 405 -7.18 16.33 4.42
CA ASP A 405 -6.79 15.39 3.37
C ASP A 405 -5.42 15.76 2.77
N SER A 406 -4.94 14.95 1.82
CA SER A 406 -3.67 15.17 1.12
C SER A 406 -3.79 14.79 -0.35
N LYS A 407 -2.89 15.29 -1.20
CA LYS A 407 -2.85 14.82 -2.60
C LYS A 407 -2.33 13.39 -2.70
N GLN A 408 -1.57 12.88 -1.73
CA GLN A 408 -1.21 11.47 -1.58
C GLN A 408 -2.48 10.60 -1.48
N LEU A 409 -3.42 10.98 -0.60
CA LEU A 409 -4.75 10.35 -0.48
C LEU A 409 -5.46 10.31 -1.83
N TRP A 410 -5.68 11.46 -2.48
CA TRP A 410 -6.48 11.51 -3.70
C TRP A 410 -5.79 10.91 -4.93
N CYS A 411 -4.46 10.87 -4.97
CA CYS A 411 -3.72 10.14 -6.00
C CYS A 411 -3.81 8.64 -5.80
N LEU A 412 -3.71 8.13 -4.57
CA LEU A 412 -4.01 6.73 -4.26
C LEU A 412 -5.49 6.40 -4.56
N GLY A 413 -6.39 7.35 -4.36
CA GLY A 413 -7.80 7.27 -4.67
C GLY A 413 -8.11 7.03 -6.16
N ASN A 414 -7.27 7.49 -7.08
CA ASN A 414 -7.43 7.19 -8.51
C ASN A 414 -7.32 5.68 -8.79
N TYR A 415 -6.62 4.93 -7.94
CA TYR A 415 -6.53 3.48 -8.02
C TYR A 415 -7.59 2.82 -7.14
N SER A 416 -7.49 3.03 -5.82
CA SER A 416 -8.27 2.31 -4.81
C SER A 416 -9.79 2.46 -4.95
N ARG A 417 -10.28 3.65 -5.34
CA ARG A 417 -11.72 3.93 -5.44
C ARG A 417 -12.40 3.17 -6.58
N PHE A 418 -11.67 2.92 -7.66
CA PHE A 418 -12.22 2.44 -8.93
C PHE A 418 -11.78 1.01 -9.25
N ILE A 419 -10.55 0.63 -8.88
CA ILE A 419 -10.02 -0.71 -9.10
C ILE A 419 -10.40 -1.58 -7.90
N ARG A 420 -11.49 -2.35 -8.05
CA ARG A 420 -12.08 -3.15 -6.96
C ARG A 420 -11.52 -4.57 -6.91
N PRO A 421 -11.55 -5.23 -5.72
CA PRO A 421 -11.16 -6.64 -5.60
C PRO A 421 -11.81 -7.50 -6.69
N GLY A 422 -11.01 -8.35 -7.33
CA GLY A 422 -11.43 -9.22 -8.43
C GLY A 422 -11.33 -8.60 -9.83
N MET A 423 -11.03 -7.31 -9.96
CA MET A 423 -10.68 -6.73 -11.26
C MET A 423 -9.36 -7.29 -11.78
N ILE A 424 -9.23 -7.40 -13.09
CA ILE A 424 -8.06 -7.95 -13.78
C ILE A 424 -7.35 -6.80 -14.50
N ARG A 425 -6.04 -6.65 -14.26
CA ARG A 425 -5.22 -5.71 -15.05
C ARG A 425 -5.09 -6.25 -16.48
N VAL A 426 -5.18 -5.35 -17.45
CA VAL A 426 -5.07 -5.67 -18.88
C VAL A 426 -3.97 -4.84 -19.55
N GLY A 427 -3.53 -5.26 -20.73
CA GLY A 427 -2.54 -4.52 -21.52
C GLY A 427 -2.98 -3.09 -21.81
N ALA A 428 -2.10 -2.12 -21.57
CA ALA A 428 -2.33 -0.70 -21.83
C ALA A 428 -1.01 -0.04 -22.25
N ALA A 429 -1.07 0.87 -23.23
CA ALA A 429 0.09 1.61 -23.72
C ALA A 429 -0.29 3.02 -24.19
N ILE A 430 0.68 3.94 -24.15
CA ILE A 430 0.61 5.22 -24.86
C ILE A 430 1.47 5.05 -26.12
N SER A 431 0.91 5.35 -27.29
CA SER A 431 1.50 4.95 -28.58
C SER A 431 2.92 5.45 -28.84
N ASP A 432 3.34 6.55 -28.23
CA ASP A 432 4.67 7.15 -28.37
C ASP A 432 5.61 6.88 -27.18
N ILE A 433 5.19 6.07 -26.20
CA ILE A 433 5.98 5.72 -25.00
C ILE A 433 5.99 4.20 -24.82
N THR A 434 7.11 3.57 -25.15
CA THR A 434 7.28 2.11 -25.03
C THR A 434 8.24 1.68 -23.92
N ASP A 435 9.07 2.60 -23.42
CA ASP A 435 10.05 2.33 -22.36
C ASP A 435 9.51 2.73 -20.99
N ALA A 436 9.59 1.82 -20.02
CA ALA A 436 9.03 2.03 -18.68
C ALA A 436 9.77 3.12 -17.87
N VAL A 437 11.08 3.28 -18.09
CA VAL A 437 11.88 4.32 -17.42
C VAL A 437 11.51 5.70 -17.97
N VAL A 438 11.34 5.81 -19.29
CA VAL A 438 10.83 7.03 -19.94
C VAL A 438 9.40 7.34 -19.48
N ALA A 439 8.53 6.32 -19.41
CA ALA A 439 7.17 6.46 -18.91
C ALA A 439 7.14 7.02 -17.48
N ALA A 440 7.96 6.46 -16.57
CA ALA A 440 8.05 6.89 -15.18
C ALA A 440 8.43 8.38 -15.01
N GLY A 441 9.14 8.96 -15.99
CA GLY A 441 9.50 10.37 -16.03
C GLY A 441 8.50 11.28 -16.76
N SER A 442 7.51 10.74 -17.46
CA SER A 442 6.65 11.51 -18.36
C SER A 442 5.16 11.16 -18.21
N GLN A 443 4.70 10.08 -18.84
CA GLN A 443 3.30 9.67 -18.82
C GLN A 443 3.21 8.16 -18.63
N MET A 444 2.25 7.74 -17.83
CA MET A 444 2.02 6.35 -17.48
C MET A 444 0.54 6.02 -17.65
N VAL A 445 0.23 4.81 -18.13
CA VAL A 445 -1.15 4.33 -18.28
C VAL A 445 -1.30 2.88 -17.83
N SER A 446 -2.33 2.60 -17.05
CA SER A 446 -2.71 1.24 -16.71
C SER A 446 -4.21 1.07 -16.86
N ALA A 447 -4.67 -0.14 -17.21
CA ALA A 447 -6.08 -0.43 -17.39
C ALA A 447 -6.49 -1.74 -16.72
N TYR A 448 -7.75 -1.79 -16.33
CA TYR A 448 -8.34 -2.88 -15.56
C TYR A 448 -9.74 -3.15 -16.07
N LYS A 449 -10.17 -4.41 -16.02
CA LYS A 449 -11.53 -4.81 -16.35
C LYS A 449 -12.17 -5.61 -15.23
N ASN A 450 -13.46 -5.43 -15.06
CA ASN A 450 -14.32 -6.35 -14.33
C ASN A 450 -15.01 -7.27 -15.35
N PRO A 451 -14.72 -8.58 -15.36
CA PRO A 451 -15.33 -9.50 -16.31
C PRO A 451 -16.84 -9.72 -16.04
N ALA A 452 -17.28 -9.60 -14.79
CA ALA A 452 -18.66 -9.83 -14.38
C ALA A 452 -19.58 -8.65 -14.73
N THR A 453 -19.13 -7.41 -14.46
CA THR A 453 -19.94 -6.20 -14.72
C THR A 453 -19.65 -5.52 -16.04
N LYS A 454 -18.64 -6.01 -16.78
CA LYS A 454 -18.12 -5.37 -18.00
C LYS A 454 -17.62 -3.93 -17.79
N GLN A 455 -17.29 -3.56 -16.55
CA GLN A 455 -16.68 -2.27 -16.26
C GLN A 455 -15.20 -2.26 -16.70
N PHE A 456 -14.72 -1.14 -17.22
CA PHE A 456 -13.30 -0.86 -17.35
C PHE A 456 -12.90 0.35 -16.50
N VAL A 457 -11.63 0.38 -16.11
CA VAL A 457 -10.98 1.50 -15.42
C VAL A 457 -9.64 1.73 -16.10
N ILE A 458 -9.35 2.98 -16.46
CA ILE A 458 -8.04 3.38 -17.01
C ILE A 458 -7.49 4.49 -16.12
N VAL A 459 -6.29 4.31 -15.57
CA VAL A 459 -5.61 5.34 -14.78
C VAL A 459 -4.43 5.85 -15.58
N ILE A 460 -4.39 7.17 -15.77
CA ILE A 460 -3.36 7.87 -16.55
C ILE A 460 -2.70 8.92 -15.66
N ILE A 461 -1.37 8.93 -15.66
CA ILE A 461 -0.57 9.92 -14.94
C ILE A 461 0.13 10.81 -15.96
N ASN A 462 -0.02 12.13 -15.83
CA ASN A 462 0.76 13.12 -16.56
C ASN A 462 1.68 13.85 -15.59
N THR A 463 2.97 13.49 -15.59
CA THR A 463 3.96 14.17 -14.75
C THR A 463 4.50 15.43 -15.42
N SER A 464 4.21 15.68 -16.69
CA SER A 464 4.66 16.91 -17.36
C SER A 464 3.88 18.13 -16.89
N GLY A 465 4.49 19.32 -16.99
CA GLY A 465 3.83 20.59 -16.66
C GLY A 465 2.75 21.02 -17.67
N ASN A 466 2.67 20.35 -18.82
CA ASN A 466 1.80 20.74 -19.92
C ASN A 466 0.60 19.81 -20.04
N GLU A 467 -0.51 20.38 -20.52
CA GLU A 467 -1.65 19.61 -20.99
C GLU A 467 -1.23 18.62 -22.09
N LYS A 468 -1.84 17.43 -22.08
CA LYS A 468 -1.64 16.42 -23.12
C LYS A 468 -2.99 15.95 -23.65
N LYS A 469 -3.05 15.80 -24.97
CA LYS A 469 -4.25 15.36 -25.68
C LYS A 469 -4.03 13.96 -26.22
N TYR A 470 -5.02 13.10 -26.01
CA TYR A 470 -5.02 11.72 -26.46
C TYR A 470 -6.35 11.37 -27.14
N THR A 471 -6.28 10.37 -28.02
CA THR A 471 -7.46 9.59 -28.39
C THR A 471 -7.41 8.22 -27.74
N LEU A 472 -8.55 7.77 -27.21
CA LEU A 472 -8.69 6.39 -26.76
C LEU A 472 -8.89 5.50 -27.99
N ASP A 473 -8.00 4.54 -28.20
CA ASP A 473 -8.17 3.55 -29.26
C ASP A 473 -9.29 2.57 -28.88
N THR A 474 -10.45 2.75 -29.51
CA THR A 474 -11.66 1.95 -29.27
C THR A 474 -11.76 0.75 -30.20
N ASN A 475 -10.75 0.48 -31.05
CA ASN A 475 -10.78 -0.70 -31.92
C ASN A 475 -10.71 -2.00 -31.10
N ALA A 476 -9.97 -1.98 -29.99
CA ALA A 476 -9.81 -3.12 -29.08
C ALA A 476 -10.73 -3.07 -27.84
N ILE A 477 -11.30 -1.91 -27.50
CA ILE A 477 -12.42 -1.78 -26.55
C ILE A 477 -13.64 -1.23 -27.29
N LYS A 478 -14.59 -2.11 -27.62
CA LYS A 478 -15.92 -1.66 -28.02
C LYS A 478 -16.64 -1.13 -26.79
N LEU A 479 -16.74 0.19 -26.66
CA LEU A 479 -17.42 0.84 -25.56
C LEU A 479 -18.94 0.70 -25.70
N ALA A 480 -19.64 0.48 -24.58
CA ALA A 480 -21.10 0.49 -24.58
C ALA A 480 -21.67 1.92 -24.70
N ASN A 481 -20.92 2.93 -24.26
CA ASN A 481 -21.27 4.34 -24.38
C ASN A 481 -20.03 5.17 -24.77
N ALA A 482 -20.21 6.17 -25.64
CA ALA A 482 -19.14 7.07 -26.05
C ALA A 482 -18.77 8.10 -24.96
N ASN A 483 -19.68 8.36 -24.03
CA ASN A 483 -19.43 9.21 -22.86
C ASN A 483 -18.96 8.36 -21.69
N ILE A 484 -17.81 8.72 -21.13
CA ILE A 484 -17.18 8.03 -20.01
C ILE A 484 -16.95 8.99 -18.85
N ASP A 485 -17.05 8.47 -17.63
CA ASP A 485 -16.81 9.24 -16.42
C ASP A 485 -15.30 9.44 -16.22
N VAL A 486 -14.92 10.65 -15.83
CA VAL A 486 -13.54 11.08 -15.62
C VAL A 486 -13.38 11.63 -14.21
N PHE A 487 -12.35 11.21 -13.51
CA PHE A 487 -12.01 11.68 -12.17
C PHE A 487 -10.58 12.20 -12.18
N THR A 488 -10.38 13.47 -11.83
CA THR A 488 -9.06 14.11 -11.90
C THR A 488 -8.57 14.55 -10.53
N THR A 489 -7.33 14.17 -10.21
CA THR A 489 -6.57 14.75 -9.10
C THR A 489 -5.42 15.58 -9.68
N SER A 490 -5.39 16.87 -9.33
CA SER A 490 -4.35 17.83 -9.70
C SER A 490 -4.08 18.77 -8.52
N ALA A 491 -3.34 19.88 -8.69
CA ALA A 491 -3.16 20.87 -7.63
C ALA A 491 -4.52 21.40 -7.10
N SER A 492 -5.48 21.65 -8.00
CA SER A 492 -6.77 22.27 -7.67
C SER A 492 -7.93 21.27 -7.56
N ARG A 493 -7.72 19.99 -7.87
CA ARG A 493 -8.78 18.97 -7.93
C ARG A 493 -8.46 17.76 -7.04
N ASN A 494 -9.49 17.24 -6.37
CA ASN A 494 -9.45 16.03 -5.55
C ASN A 494 -10.47 15.03 -6.11
N LEU A 495 -10.02 14.08 -6.94
CA LEU A 495 -10.90 13.14 -7.67
C LEU A 495 -12.15 13.81 -8.28
N GLN A 496 -12.00 15.02 -8.81
CA GLN A 496 -13.14 15.79 -9.28
C GLN A 496 -13.77 15.11 -10.50
N LYS A 497 -15.07 14.84 -10.43
CA LYS A 497 -15.82 14.19 -11.49
C LYS A 497 -16.09 15.15 -12.66
N SER A 498 -15.96 14.61 -13.87
CA SER A 498 -16.44 15.19 -15.12
C SER A 498 -16.80 14.06 -16.09
N THR A 499 -17.21 14.40 -17.32
CA THR A 499 -17.54 13.43 -18.37
C THR A 499 -16.92 13.91 -19.68
N VAL A 500 -16.38 12.98 -20.46
CA VAL A 500 -15.78 13.26 -21.77
C VAL A 500 -16.28 12.29 -22.84
N THR A 501 -16.28 12.74 -24.08
CA THR A 501 -16.46 11.86 -25.24
C THR A 501 -15.10 11.29 -25.66
N THR A 502 -15.03 9.97 -25.89
CA THR A 502 -13.79 9.18 -25.99
C THR A 502 -12.81 9.59 -27.11
N ASN A 503 -13.28 10.36 -28.08
CA ASN A 503 -12.47 10.86 -29.20
C ASN A 503 -11.66 12.12 -28.88
N LYS A 504 -11.77 12.71 -27.67
CA LYS A 504 -10.99 13.87 -27.23
C LYS A 504 -10.70 13.81 -25.73
N LEU A 505 -9.62 13.13 -25.36
CA LEU A 505 -9.15 13.11 -23.97
C LEU A 505 -8.10 14.20 -23.77
N THR A 506 -8.40 15.15 -22.90
CA THR A 506 -7.46 16.21 -22.52
C THR A 506 -7.07 16.00 -21.06
N LEU A 507 -5.79 15.73 -20.81
CA LEU A 507 -5.24 15.54 -19.47
C LEU A 507 -4.48 16.77 -19.02
N GLU A 508 -4.86 17.30 -17.88
CA GLU A 508 -4.17 18.42 -17.22
C GLU A 508 -2.70 18.07 -16.97
N GLY A 509 -1.80 19.06 -17.06
CA GLY A 509 -0.42 18.92 -16.59
C GLY A 509 -0.41 18.61 -15.09
N ARG A 510 0.62 17.88 -14.61
CA ARG A 510 0.77 17.51 -13.20
C ARG A 510 -0.53 16.91 -12.61
N SER A 511 -1.03 15.85 -13.22
CA SER A 511 -2.31 15.23 -12.79
C SER A 511 -2.32 13.71 -12.86
N VAL A 512 -3.22 13.12 -12.07
CA VAL A 512 -3.67 11.72 -12.22
C VAL A 512 -5.14 11.78 -12.62
N THR A 513 -5.48 11.05 -13.68
CA THR A 513 -6.84 11.00 -14.21
C THR A 513 -7.29 9.55 -14.34
N THR A 514 -8.48 9.26 -13.82
CA THR A 514 -9.12 7.95 -13.94
C THR A 514 -10.35 8.02 -14.84
N LEU A 515 -10.41 7.15 -15.84
CA LEU A 515 -11.54 6.99 -16.74
C LEU A 515 -12.29 5.71 -16.37
N THR A 516 -13.62 5.79 -16.32
CA THR A 516 -14.47 4.62 -16.04
C THR A 516 -15.65 4.54 -17.00
N GLY A 517 -16.01 3.33 -17.38
CA GLY A 517 -17.14 3.05 -18.25
C GLY A 517 -17.37 1.54 -18.41
N THR A 518 -18.16 1.15 -19.41
CA THR A 518 -18.47 -0.25 -19.72
C THR A 518 -18.06 -0.62 -21.15
N TYR A 519 -17.58 -1.85 -21.33
CA TYR A 519 -17.26 -2.44 -22.62
C TYR A 519 -18.33 -3.47 -23.03
N GLN A 520 -18.40 -3.77 -24.34
CA GLN A 520 -19.34 -4.74 -24.93
C GLN A 520 -18.82 -6.18 -24.83
#